data_AF-A0A7W1S4Y3-F1
#
_entry.id   AF-A0A7W1S4Y3-F1
#
_cell.length_a   1.000
_cell.length_b   1.000
_cell.length_c   1.000
_cell.angle_alpha   90.00
_cell.angle_beta   90.00
_cell.angle_gamma   90.00
#
_symmetry.space_group_name_H-M   'P 1'
#
loop_
_entity.id
_entity.type
_entity.pdbx_description
1 polymer ?
#
loop_
_entity_poly.entity_id
_entity_poly.type
_entity_poly.pdbx_seq_one_letter_code
_entity_poly.pdbx_strand_id
1 'polypeptide(L)'
;MPRETKKKAVEDDLTITSRTSLPDLPIDDPSRPATISRSTMNAPWLLQQHFAGKVDLAAELSNRYPTLPLMTLIKPKPAKGAHQPSLNTLAAPDGTATVVIEAMPDSHQFQLAYNLGSMLTFRFRMNDLTPVDCAHWLQLIHREQDGVAFLWGQARWEKDYLICTIRRQFACLYAFSPLGFEAGVRLTHEVKGELHDWLASIWNPDTASTGTTPNLLTW
;
A
#
# COMPACT_ATOMS: atom_id res chain seq x y z
N MET A 1 13.29 -50.72 78.93
CA MET A 1 11.91 -51.25 78.89
C MET A 1 10.96 -50.06 78.70
N PRO A 2 9.96 -50.08 77.80
CA PRO A 2 9.94 -50.63 76.43
C PRO A 2 9.16 -49.78 75.37
N ARG A 3 9.38 -50.11 74.08
CA ARG A 3 8.47 -50.09 72.89
C ARG A 3 8.04 -48.74 72.27
N GLU A 4 8.48 -48.36 71.05
CA GLU A 4 8.09 -48.84 69.69
C GLU A 4 6.56 -48.87 69.49
N THR A 5 5.93 -48.25 68.47
CA THR A 5 6.12 -48.48 67.02
C THR A 5 5.30 -47.51 66.13
N LYS A 6 5.93 -47.03 65.04
CA LYS A 6 5.49 -46.98 63.61
C LYS A 6 4.08 -46.51 63.15
N LYS A 7 4.06 -45.53 62.24
CA LYS A 7 3.56 -45.59 60.82
C LYS A 7 3.87 -44.27 60.09
N LYS A 8 4.63 -44.29 58.96
CA LYS A 8 4.22 -44.10 57.52
C LYS A 8 3.58 -42.72 57.23
N ALA A 9 3.79 -42.01 56.13
CA ALA A 9 4.58 -42.08 54.89
C ALA A 9 4.39 -40.69 54.18
N VAL A 10 5.42 -40.12 53.56
CA VAL A 10 5.53 -39.76 52.11
C VAL A 10 4.45 -38.85 51.52
N GLU A 11 4.84 -37.64 51.09
CA GLU A 11 4.59 -36.99 49.77
C GLU A 11 5.23 -35.58 49.83
N ASP A 12 6.33 -35.33 49.12
CA ASP A 12 6.41 -34.84 47.73
C ASP A 12 5.80 -33.45 47.53
N ASP A 13 6.64 -32.41 47.63
CA ASP A 13 6.47 -31.17 46.86
C ASP A 13 7.82 -30.44 46.68
N LEU A 14 8.71 -31.03 45.87
CA LEU A 14 9.86 -30.31 45.32
C LEU A 14 9.41 -29.66 44.01
N THR A 15 8.99 -28.41 44.14
CA THR A 15 8.57 -27.55 43.03
C THR A 15 9.77 -27.29 42.11
N ILE A 16 9.82 -27.99 40.98
CA ILE A 16 10.67 -27.67 39.83
C ILE A 16 10.02 -26.49 39.10
N THR A 17 10.71 -25.35 39.04
CA THR A 17 10.32 -24.23 38.17
C THR A 17 10.56 -24.63 36.72
N SER A 18 9.47 -25.06 36.07
CA SER A 18 9.41 -25.37 34.65
C SER A 18 9.83 -24.17 33.81
N ARG A 19 10.72 -24.46 32.86
CA ARG A 19 11.09 -23.68 31.69
C ARG A 19 9.89 -22.93 31.10
N THR A 20 9.96 -21.61 31.08
CA THR A 20 9.12 -20.78 30.21
C THR A 20 9.48 -21.10 28.76
N SER A 21 8.60 -21.83 28.09
CA SER A 21 8.63 -22.06 26.65
C SER A 21 8.49 -20.74 25.91
N LEU A 22 9.47 -20.45 25.05
CA LEU A 22 9.38 -19.44 24.00
C LEU A 22 8.12 -19.70 23.13
N PRO A 23 7.43 -18.66 22.65
CA PRO A 23 6.42 -18.83 21.62
C PRO A 23 7.11 -19.30 20.34
N ASP A 24 6.71 -20.48 19.85
CA ASP A 24 7.06 -20.99 18.53
C ASP A 24 6.75 -19.92 17.47
N LEU A 25 7.81 -19.40 16.86
CA LEU A 25 7.69 -18.69 15.60
C LEU A 25 7.25 -19.71 14.55
N PRO A 26 6.24 -19.43 13.72
CA PRO A 26 5.82 -20.36 12.68
C PRO A 26 6.96 -20.54 11.69
N ILE A 27 7.54 -21.73 11.67
CA ILE A 27 8.46 -22.20 10.64
C ILE A 27 7.66 -22.24 9.33
N ASP A 28 8.08 -21.43 8.35
CA ASP A 28 7.56 -21.46 6.98
C ASP A 28 7.77 -22.85 6.37
N ASP A 29 6.71 -23.66 6.33
CA ASP A 29 6.66 -24.92 5.59
C ASP A 29 6.28 -24.61 4.12
N PRO A 30 7.19 -24.82 3.15
CA PRO A 30 6.94 -24.54 1.74
C PRO A 30 5.93 -25.50 1.08
N SER A 31 5.40 -26.48 1.84
CA SER A 31 4.48 -27.51 1.35
C SER A 31 3.00 -27.17 1.58
N ARG A 32 2.70 -26.08 2.29
CA ARG A 32 1.32 -25.72 2.64
C ARG A 32 0.68 -25.00 1.45
N PRO A 33 -0.40 -25.54 0.83
CA PRO A 33 -1.14 -24.79 -0.16
C PRO A 33 -1.62 -23.50 0.51
N ALA A 34 -1.26 -22.35 -0.07
CA ALA A 34 -1.71 -21.04 0.38
C ALA A 34 -3.21 -21.14 0.63
N THR A 35 -3.63 -21.02 1.89
CA THR A 35 -5.05 -21.07 2.22
C THR A 35 -5.65 -19.85 1.57
N ILE A 36 -6.27 -20.05 0.41
CA ILE A 36 -6.97 -19.02 -0.37
C ILE A 36 -8.08 -18.52 0.56
N SER A 37 -7.81 -17.43 1.27
CA SER A 37 -8.79 -16.75 2.12
C SER A 37 -10.05 -16.49 1.28
N ARG A 38 -11.26 -16.66 1.84
CA ARG A 38 -12.52 -16.42 1.10
C ARG A 38 -12.54 -15.10 0.34
N SER A 39 -11.82 -14.09 0.82
CA SER A 39 -11.58 -12.86 0.09
C SER A 39 -11.03 -13.13 -1.32
N THR A 40 -9.94 -13.87 -1.49
CA THR A 40 -9.29 -14.03 -2.81
C THR A 40 -10.13 -14.82 -3.83
N MET A 41 -11.21 -15.49 -3.44
CA MET A 41 -12.11 -16.20 -4.38
C MET A 41 -12.97 -15.27 -5.25
N ASN A 42 -13.26 -14.05 -4.77
CA ASN A 42 -14.06 -13.07 -5.51
C ASN A 42 -13.21 -12.04 -6.27
N ALA A 43 -11.88 -12.15 -6.20
CA ALA A 43 -10.99 -11.22 -6.89
C ALA A 43 -11.09 -11.40 -8.42
N PRO A 44 -10.82 -10.35 -9.22
CA PRO A 44 -10.61 -10.49 -10.65
C PRO A 44 -9.63 -11.63 -10.97
N TRP A 45 -9.91 -12.39 -12.03
CA TRP A 45 -9.17 -13.62 -12.37
C TRP A 45 -7.65 -13.45 -12.33
N LEU A 46 -7.13 -12.36 -12.89
CA LEU A 46 -5.70 -12.05 -12.91
C LEU A 46 -5.11 -11.96 -11.49
N LEU A 47 -5.81 -11.34 -10.56
CA LEU A 47 -5.38 -11.24 -9.16
C LEU A 47 -5.46 -12.60 -8.46
N GLN A 48 -6.45 -13.43 -8.76
CA GLN A 48 -6.52 -14.80 -8.22
C GLN A 48 -5.28 -15.61 -8.61
N GLN A 49 -4.90 -15.57 -9.89
CA GLN A 49 -3.71 -16.26 -10.38
C GLN A 49 -2.43 -15.72 -9.75
N HIS A 50 -2.35 -14.39 -9.54
CA HIS A 50 -1.19 -13.76 -8.91
C HIS A 50 -1.02 -14.21 -7.45
N PHE A 51 -2.10 -14.19 -6.65
CA PHE A 51 -2.04 -14.66 -5.26
C PHE A 51 -1.80 -16.16 -5.14
N ALA A 52 -2.17 -16.94 -6.17
CA ALA A 52 -1.83 -18.35 -6.26
C ALA A 52 -0.36 -18.59 -6.69
N GLY A 53 0.42 -17.53 -6.93
CA GLY A 53 1.82 -17.63 -7.39
C GLY A 53 1.98 -18.13 -8.82
N LYS A 54 0.90 -18.16 -9.60
CA LYS A 54 0.89 -18.73 -10.97
C LYS A 54 1.30 -17.73 -12.04
N VAL A 55 1.22 -16.44 -11.73
CA VAL A 55 1.49 -15.39 -12.71
C VAL A 55 2.23 -14.20 -12.08
N ASP A 56 3.18 -13.67 -12.84
CA ASP A 56 3.79 -12.38 -12.54
C ASP A 56 2.85 -11.26 -13.01
N LEU A 57 2.20 -10.61 -12.04
CA LEU A 57 1.26 -9.54 -12.29
C LEU A 57 1.92 -8.33 -12.97
N ALA A 58 3.18 -8.02 -12.67
CA ALA A 58 3.87 -6.91 -13.29
C ALA A 58 4.16 -7.17 -14.77
N ALA A 59 4.46 -8.42 -15.14
CA ALA A 59 4.64 -8.85 -16.52
C ALA A 59 3.31 -8.80 -17.30
N GLU A 60 2.25 -9.39 -16.74
CA GLU A 60 0.93 -9.40 -17.39
C GLU A 60 0.35 -8.01 -17.61
N LEU A 61 0.44 -7.13 -16.60
CA LEU A 61 -0.03 -5.75 -16.74
C LEU A 61 0.79 -4.99 -17.80
N SER A 62 2.09 -5.24 -17.90
CA SER A 62 2.90 -4.61 -18.96
C SER A 62 2.55 -5.12 -20.36
N ASN A 63 2.21 -6.40 -20.50
CA ASN A 63 1.76 -6.99 -21.76
C ASN A 63 0.36 -6.49 -22.15
N ARG A 64 -0.54 -6.35 -21.17
CA ARG A 64 -1.92 -5.88 -21.39
C ARG A 64 -1.97 -4.41 -21.79
N TYR A 65 -1.08 -3.57 -21.24
CA TYR A 65 -1.02 -2.14 -21.52
C TYR A 65 0.36 -1.73 -22.05
N PRO A 66 0.68 -2.03 -23.33
CA PRO A 66 1.99 -1.73 -23.91
C PRO A 66 2.21 -0.23 -24.13
N THR A 67 1.14 0.54 -24.35
CA THR A 67 1.18 1.96 -24.74
C THR A 67 0.68 2.88 -23.63
N LEU A 68 1.29 2.79 -22.45
CA LEU A 68 0.97 3.70 -21.35
C LEU A 68 1.61 5.08 -21.58
N PRO A 69 0.85 6.18 -21.43
CA PRO A 69 1.41 7.53 -21.47
C PRO A 69 2.49 7.71 -20.39
N LEU A 70 3.62 8.32 -20.77
CA LEU A 70 4.71 8.60 -19.84
C LEU A 70 4.50 9.97 -19.21
N MET A 71 4.29 10.01 -17.90
CA MET A 71 4.22 11.22 -17.11
C MET A 71 5.64 11.64 -16.73
N THR A 72 6.01 12.85 -17.15
CA THR A 72 7.32 13.46 -16.83
C THR A 72 7.17 14.77 -16.06
N LEU A 73 5.95 15.29 -15.95
CA LEU A 73 5.65 16.54 -15.27
C LEU A 73 4.76 16.25 -14.06
N ILE A 74 5.08 16.87 -12.94
CA ILE A 74 4.30 16.83 -11.70
C ILE A 74 4.14 18.26 -11.17
N LYS A 75 2.93 18.58 -10.71
CA LYS A 75 2.58 19.91 -10.21
C LYS A 75 1.74 19.75 -8.94
N PRO A 76 2.39 19.70 -7.76
CA PRO A 76 1.68 19.70 -6.51
C PRO A 76 1.06 21.08 -6.27
N LYS A 77 -0.19 21.08 -5.82
CA LYS A 77 -0.93 22.25 -5.40
C LYS A 77 -1.39 22.03 -3.95
N PRO A 78 -0.82 22.78 -2.99
CA PRO A 78 -1.15 22.59 -1.60
C PRO A 78 -2.62 22.89 -1.34
N ALA A 79 -3.18 22.22 -0.33
CA ALA A 79 -4.51 22.53 0.17
C ALA A 79 -4.55 23.98 0.67
N LYS A 80 -5.64 24.71 0.42
CA LYS A 80 -5.78 26.10 0.90
C LYS A 80 -6.40 26.19 2.31
N GLY A 81 -6.54 25.06 3.01
CA GLY A 81 -7.09 24.97 4.36
C GLY A 81 -7.16 23.52 4.84
N ALA A 82 -7.40 23.32 6.14
CA ALA A 82 -7.38 22.01 6.79
C ALA A 82 -8.33 20.98 6.14
N HIS A 83 -9.52 21.41 5.74
CA HIS A 83 -10.55 20.54 5.15
C HIS A 83 -10.61 20.57 3.62
N GLN A 84 -9.61 21.16 2.95
CA GLN A 84 -9.58 21.16 1.48
C GLN A 84 -8.67 20.05 0.97
N PRO A 85 -9.03 19.39 -0.15
CA PRO A 85 -8.15 18.40 -0.76
C PRO A 85 -6.87 19.06 -1.22
N SER A 86 -5.74 18.39 -0.98
CA SER A 86 -4.52 18.70 -1.72
C SER A 86 -4.62 18.05 -3.09
N LEU A 87 -4.09 18.75 -4.09
CA LEU A 87 -4.15 18.33 -5.48
C LEU A 87 -2.74 18.10 -6.01
N ASN A 88 -2.55 17.05 -6.80
CA ASN A 88 -1.34 16.89 -7.60
C ASN A 88 -1.71 16.55 -9.03
N THR A 89 -1.09 17.24 -9.99
CA THR A 89 -1.32 17.00 -11.41
C THR A 89 -0.08 16.37 -12.03
N LEU A 90 -0.23 15.16 -12.57
CA LEU A 90 0.75 14.51 -13.43
C LEU A 90 0.37 14.76 -14.90
N ALA A 91 1.35 14.99 -15.76
CA ALA A 91 1.08 15.19 -17.18
C ALA A 91 2.14 14.55 -18.07
N ALA A 92 1.68 14.04 -19.22
CA ALA A 92 2.54 13.72 -20.34
C ALA A 92 3.09 15.01 -20.98
N PRO A 93 4.34 15.02 -21.46
CA PRO A 93 4.95 16.21 -22.05
C PRO A 93 4.29 16.62 -23.37
N ASP A 94 3.65 15.68 -24.06
CA ASP A 94 2.91 15.89 -25.31
C ASP A 94 1.43 16.30 -25.09
N GLY A 95 0.99 16.39 -23.82
CA GLY A 95 -0.40 16.71 -23.47
C GLY A 95 -1.42 15.61 -23.77
N THR A 96 -0.99 14.41 -24.18
CA THR A 96 -1.90 13.31 -24.53
C THR A 96 -2.70 12.80 -23.34
N ALA A 97 -2.09 12.79 -22.15
CA ALA A 97 -2.77 12.37 -20.93
C ALA A 97 -2.38 13.24 -19.73
N THR A 98 -3.33 13.41 -18.82
CA THR A 98 -3.12 14.04 -17.52
C THR A 98 -3.78 13.23 -16.43
N VAL A 99 -3.16 13.18 -15.26
CA VAL A 99 -3.71 12.54 -14.07
C VAL A 99 -3.82 13.58 -12.98
N VAL A 100 -5.01 13.72 -12.42
CA VAL A 100 -5.27 14.63 -11.32
C VAL A 100 -5.56 13.78 -10.09
N ILE A 101 -4.71 13.93 -9.08
CA ILE A 101 -4.77 13.18 -7.83
C ILE A 101 -5.24 14.13 -6.75
N GLU A 102 -6.35 13.79 -6.11
CA GLU A 102 -6.92 14.50 -4.98
C GLU A 102 -6.77 13.63 -3.74
N ALA A 103 -6.13 14.16 -2.70
CA ALA A 103 -5.98 13.49 -1.42
C ALA A 103 -6.49 14.40 -0.30
N MET A 104 -7.37 13.84 0.53
CA MET A 104 -7.91 14.51 1.72
C MET A 104 -7.07 14.14 2.95
N PRO A 105 -6.54 15.12 3.71
CA PRO A 105 -5.72 14.85 4.89
C PRO A 105 -6.51 14.18 6.02
N ASP A 106 -7.74 14.61 6.29
CA ASP A 106 -8.51 14.14 7.44
C ASP A 106 -9.29 12.83 7.19
N SER A 107 -9.81 12.65 5.98
CA SER A 107 -10.73 11.55 5.67
C SER A 107 -10.07 10.37 4.98
N HIS A 108 -8.75 10.47 4.71
CA HIS A 108 -7.98 9.51 3.91
C HIS A 108 -8.66 9.14 2.58
N GLN A 109 -9.52 10.01 2.07
CA GLN A 109 -10.11 9.84 0.76
C GLN A 109 -9.05 10.15 -0.29
N PHE A 110 -8.92 9.24 -1.25
CA PHE A 110 -8.00 9.38 -2.35
C PHE A 110 -8.77 9.19 -3.65
N GLN A 111 -8.67 10.17 -4.54
CA GLN A 111 -9.32 10.15 -5.84
C GLN A 111 -8.29 10.39 -6.94
N LEU A 112 -8.41 9.61 -8.00
CA LEU A 112 -7.60 9.74 -9.20
C LEU A 112 -8.52 10.00 -10.40
N ALA A 113 -8.29 11.10 -11.10
CA ALA A 113 -8.96 11.43 -12.35
C ALA A 113 -7.96 11.34 -13.49
N TYR A 114 -8.11 10.34 -14.35
CA TYR A 114 -7.30 10.15 -15.55
C TYR A 114 -8.01 10.78 -16.75
N ASN A 115 -7.37 11.74 -17.40
CA ASN A 115 -7.86 12.37 -18.62
C ASN A 115 -7.01 11.95 -19.81
N LEU A 116 -7.64 11.49 -20.88
CA LEU A 116 -7.02 11.11 -22.14
C LEU A 116 -7.53 11.99 -23.28
N GLY A 117 -6.60 12.59 -24.02
CA GLY A 117 -6.87 13.44 -25.18
C GLY A 117 -7.74 14.66 -24.89
N SER A 118 -7.86 15.08 -23.62
CA SER A 118 -8.80 16.10 -23.16
C SER A 118 -10.29 15.82 -23.45
N MET A 119 -10.65 14.59 -23.82
CA MET A 119 -12.02 14.19 -24.19
C MET A 119 -12.62 13.17 -23.23
N LEU A 120 -11.80 12.24 -22.73
CA LEU A 120 -12.25 11.16 -21.87
C LEU A 120 -11.67 11.32 -20.47
N THR A 121 -12.54 11.32 -19.46
CA THR A 121 -12.15 11.34 -18.05
C THR A 121 -12.68 10.11 -17.34
N PHE A 122 -11.77 9.32 -16.75
CA PHE A 122 -12.09 8.23 -15.84
C PHE A 122 -11.75 8.65 -14.41
N ARG A 123 -12.70 8.48 -13.48
CA ARG A 123 -12.51 8.82 -12.07
C ARG A 123 -12.56 7.56 -11.24
N PHE A 124 -11.54 7.38 -10.41
CA PHE A 124 -11.37 6.27 -9.49
C PHE A 124 -11.37 6.83 -8.08
N ARG A 125 -12.21 6.28 -7.20
CA ARG A 125 -12.39 6.74 -5.83
C ARG A 125 -12.06 5.62 -4.85
N MET A 126 -10.94 5.77 -4.15
CA MET A 126 -10.60 4.95 -3.01
C MET A 126 -11.16 5.63 -1.76
N ASN A 127 -12.27 5.07 -1.29
CA ASN A 127 -12.87 5.43 -0.01
C ASN A 127 -12.41 4.42 1.05
N ASP A 128 -12.44 4.84 2.32
CA ASP A 128 -12.17 3.97 3.46
C ASP A 128 -10.74 3.41 3.50
N LEU A 129 -9.76 4.19 3.05
CA LEU A 129 -8.34 3.86 3.26
C LEU A 129 -7.99 4.05 4.73
N THR A 130 -7.38 3.04 5.36
CA THR A 130 -6.88 3.20 6.71
C THR A 130 -5.50 3.86 6.70
N PRO A 131 -5.09 4.55 7.77
CA PRO A 131 -3.73 5.09 7.88
C PRO A 131 -2.65 4.02 7.69
N VAL A 132 -2.94 2.78 8.10
CA VAL A 132 -2.04 1.63 7.93
C VAL A 132 -1.89 1.27 6.45
N ASP A 133 -2.98 1.25 5.68
CA ASP A 133 -2.94 0.98 4.24
C ASP A 133 -2.12 2.06 3.51
N CYS A 134 -2.34 3.33 3.84
CA CYS A 134 -1.60 4.47 3.28
C CYS A 134 -0.09 4.37 3.59
N ALA A 135 0.27 4.14 4.85
CA ALA A 135 1.66 4.02 5.28
C ALA A 135 2.35 2.81 4.63
N HIS A 136 1.65 1.67 4.58
CA HIS A 136 2.17 0.46 3.93
C HIS A 136 2.37 0.68 2.43
N TRP A 137 1.42 1.32 1.73
CA TRP A 137 1.57 1.61 0.32
C TRP A 137 2.73 2.57 0.04
N LEU A 138 2.89 3.64 0.84
CA LEU A 138 4.05 4.54 0.74
C LEU A 138 5.37 3.79 0.90
N GLN A 139 5.47 2.90 1.88
CA GLN A 139 6.65 2.06 2.09
C GLN A 139 6.93 1.15 0.90
N LEU A 140 5.90 0.63 0.23
CA LEU A 140 6.07 -0.22 -0.95
C LEU A 140 6.54 0.59 -2.16
N ILE A 141 5.93 1.75 -2.44
CA ILE A 141 6.26 2.55 -3.64
C ILE A 141 7.62 3.25 -3.54
N HIS A 142 8.12 3.48 -2.31
CA HIS A 142 9.44 4.05 -2.09
C HIS A 142 10.58 3.09 -2.46
N ARG A 143 10.32 1.78 -2.47
CA ARG A 143 11.34 0.77 -2.79
C ARG A 143 11.91 0.99 -4.19
N GLU A 144 13.21 0.76 -4.33
CA GLU A 144 13.91 0.75 -5.62
C GLU A 144 13.89 -0.64 -6.29
N GLN A 145 13.55 -1.68 -5.52
CA GLN A 145 13.44 -3.03 -6.02
C GLN A 145 12.17 -3.22 -6.84
N ASP A 146 12.26 -4.09 -7.86
CA ASP A 146 11.11 -4.49 -8.64
C ASP A 146 10.04 -5.09 -7.73
N GLY A 147 8.78 -4.68 -7.92
CA GLY A 147 7.71 -5.09 -7.02
C GLY A 147 6.34 -4.58 -7.44
N VAL A 148 5.34 -5.03 -6.70
CA VAL A 148 3.94 -4.61 -6.87
C VAL A 148 3.40 -4.09 -5.55
N ALA A 149 2.77 -2.92 -5.60
CA ALA A 149 2.10 -2.29 -4.48
C ALA A 149 0.61 -2.13 -4.79
N PHE A 150 -0.24 -2.56 -3.86
CA PHE A 150 -1.68 -2.44 -3.97
C PHE A 150 -2.17 -1.34 -3.03
N LEU A 151 -3.01 -0.44 -3.54
CA LEU A 151 -3.76 0.51 -2.72
C LEU A 151 -5.24 0.21 -2.88
N TRP A 152 -5.85 -0.27 -1.80
CA TRP A 152 -7.29 -0.51 -1.71
C TRP A 152 -7.74 -0.34 -0.26
N GLY A 153 -9.03 -0.11 -0.04
CA GLY A 153 -9.62 -0.16 1.29
C GLY A 153 -10.01 -1.58 1.70
N GLN A 154 -10.76 -1.69 2.80
CA GLN A 154 -11.24 -2.98 3.32
C GLN A 154 -12.07 -3.79 2.31
N ALA A 155 -12.81 -3.11 1.44
CA ALA A 155 -13.62 -3.72 0.38
C ALA A 155 -12.81 -4.23 -0.83
N ARG A 156 -11.49 -3.96 -0.88
CA ARG A 156 -10.57 -4.44 -1.92
C ARG A 156 -11.08 -4.19 -3.35
N TRP A 157 -11.12 -5.23 -4.19
CA TRP A 157 -11.55 -5.20 -5.59
C TRP A 157 -13.06 -5.03 -5.79
N GLU A 158 -13.86 -4.94 -4.71
CA GLU A 158 -15.28 -4.58 -4.79
C GLU A 158 -15.48 -3.07 -4.96
N LYS A 159 -14.43 -2.27 -4.74
CA LYS A 159 -14.37 -0.83 -5.01
C LYS A 159 -13.21 -0.53 -5.96
N ASP A 160 -13.08 0.74 -6.35
CA ASP A 160 -11.94 1.17 -7.15
C ASP A 160 -10.63 0.97 -6.37
N TYR A 161 -9.59 0.49 -7.06
CA TYR A 161 -8.28 0.22 -6.46
C TYR A 161 -7.15 0.61 -7.40
N LEU A 162 -5.97 0.82 -6.83
CA LEU A 162 -4.74 1.07 -7.58
C LEU A 162 -3.75 -0.08 -7.43
N ILE A 163 -3.01 -0.31 -8.50
CA ILE A 163 -1.84 -1.17 -8.54
C ILE A 163 -0.69 -0.32 -9.04
N CYS A 164 0.39 -0.22 -8.26
CA CYS A 164 1.64 0.34 -8.71
C CYS A 164 2.64 -0.80 -8.95
N THR A 165 3.19 -0.89 -10.16
CA THR A 165 4.30 -1.78 -10.44
C THR A 165 5.58 -0.96 -10.54
N ILE A 166 6.60 -1.39 -9.81
CA ILE A 166 7.89 -0.71 -9.75
C ILE A 166 8.84 -1.52 -10.60
N ARG A 167 9.50 -0.86 -11.55
CA ARG A 167 10.61 -1.44 -12.31
C ARG A 167 11.83 -0.53 -12.24
N ARG A 168 13.00 -1.11 -12.51
CA ARG A 168 14.28 -0.38 -12.53
C ARG A 168 14.29 0.95 -13.31
N GLN A 169 13.51 1.10 -14.38
CA GLN A 169 13.53 2.30 -15.23
C GLN A 169 12.31 3.21 -15.07
N PHE A 170 11.17 2.67 -14.66
CA PHE A 170 9.91 3.39 -14.55
C PHE A 170 9.00 2.67 -13.56
N ALA A 171 8.07 3.41 -12.96
CA ALA A 171 6.93 2.82 -12.27
C ALA A 171 5.69 2.94 -13.16
N CYS A 172 4.82 1.94 -13.15
CA CYS A 172 3.49 2.06 -13.73
C CYS A 172 2.47 2.19 -12.63
N LEU A 173 1.52 3.10 -12.79
CA LEU A 173 0.34 3.21 -11.95
C LEU A 173 -0.87 2.78 -12.76
N TYR A 174 -1.62 1.83 -12.25
CA TYR A 174 -2.84 1.30 -12.85
C TYR A 174 -4.02 1.52 -11.90
N ALA A 175 -5.15 1.94 -12.45
CA ALA A 175 -6.39 2.12 -11.75
C ALA A 175 -7.47 1.23 -12.34
N PHE A 176 -8.22 0.58 -11.46
CA PHE A 176 -9.24 -0.39 -11.82
C PHE A 176 -10.53 -0.05 -11.09
N SER A 177 -11.65 -0.22 -11.79
CA SER A 177 -13.00 -0.10 -11.24
C SER A 177 -13.75 -1.42 -11.43
N PRO A 178 -14.60 -1.85 -10.46
CA PRO A 178 -15.48 -3.00 -10.64
C PRO A 178 -16.48 -2.82 -11.79
N LEU A 179 -16.68 -1.58 -12.25
CA LEU A 179 -17.53 -1.26 -13.41
C LEU A 179 -16.86 -1.56 -14.76
N GLY A 180 -15.63 -2.10 -14.76
CA GLY A 180 -14.90 -2.47 -15.98
C GLY A 180 -14.08 -1.34 -16.60
N PHE A 181 -14.01 -0.18 -15.93
CA PHE A 181 -13.10 0.90 -16.34
C PHE A 181 -11.70 0.66 -15.80
N GLU A 182 -10.72 0.93 -16.64
CA GLU A 182 -9.31 0.75 -16.33
C GLU A 182 -8.52 1.91 -16.92
N ALA A 183 -7.50 2.37 -16.20
CA ALA A 183 -6.59 3.40 -16.68
C ALA A 183 -5.17 3.09 -16.20
N GLY A 184 -4.18 3.59 -16.91
CA GLY A 184 -2.80 3.43 -16.48
C GLY A 184 -1.89 4.53 -17.02
N VAL A 185 -0.80 4.75 -16.31
CA VAL A 185 0.28 5.66 -16.71
C VAL A 185 1.64 5.09 -16.31
N ARG A 186 2.68 5.52 -17.03
CA ARG A 186 4.07 5.33 -16.63
C ARG A 186 4.57 6.60 -15.96
N LEU A 187 5.35 6.45 -14.90
CA LEU A 187 5.98 7.53 -14.16
C LEU A 187 7.50 7.38 -14.29
N THR A 188 8.19 8.50 -14.53
CA THR A 188 9.65 8.53 -14.31
C THR A 188 9.96 8.41 -12.82
N HIS A 189 11.21 8.09 -12.48
CA HIS A 189 11.62 8.01 -11.07
C HIS A 189 11.50 9.36 -10.36
N GLU A 190 11.75 10.48 -11.03
CA GLU A 190 11.56 11.80 -10.43
C GLU A 190 10.09 12.02 -10.07
N VAL A 191 9.19 11.80 -11.04
CA VAL A 191 7.73 11.95 -10.82
C VAL A 191 7.23 10.99 -9.74
N LYS A 192 7.74 9.76 -9.70
CA LYS A 192 7.43 8.78 -8.63
C LYS A 192 7.87 9.30 -7.26
N GLY A 193 9.09 9.81 -7.14
CA GLY A 193 9.65 10.35 -5.90
C GLY A 193 8.86 11.56 -5.40
N GLU A 194 8.59 12.53 -6.27
CA GLU A 194 7.81 13.71 -5.92
C GLU A 194 6.35 13.35 -5.55
N LEU A 195 5.75 12.37 -6.23
CA LEU A 195 4.42 11.87 -5.88
C LEU A 195 4.42 11.20 -4.49
N HIS A 196 5.44 10.39 -4.21
CA HIS A 196 5.63 9.76 -2.91
C HIS A 196 5.76 10.81 -1.80
N ASP A 197 6.64 11.79 -1.98
CA ASP A 197 6.92 12.82 -0.97
C ASP A 197 5.70 13.71 -0.72
N TRP A 198 4.97 14.04 -1.78
CA TRP A 198 3.71 14.75 -1.68
C TRP A 198 2.66 13.95 -0.90
N LEU A 199 2.47 12.66 -1.19
CA LEU A 199 1.52 11.82 -0.44
C LEU A 199 1.96 11.59 1.01
N ALA A 200 3.26 11.42 1.26
CA ALA A 200 3.82 11.32 2.60
C ALA A 200 3.54 12.58 3.42
N SER A 201 3.64 13.77 2.83
CA SER A 201 3.32 15.03 3.51
C SER A 201 1.85 15.15 3.93
N ILE A 202 0.95 14.47 3.22
CA ILE A 202 -0.51 14.53 3.48
C ILE A 202 -0.93 13.46 4.47
N TRP A 203 -0.44 12.23 4.29
CA TRP A 203 -0.85 11.10 5.13
C TRP A 203 -0.06 11.01 6.44
N ASN A 204 1.14 11.61 6.50
CA ASN A 204 1.97 11.66 7.70
C ASN A 204 2.34 13.12 8.03
N PRO A 205 1.38 13.96 8.46
CA PRO A 205 1.66 15.37 8.79
C PRO A 205 2.67 15.52 9.95
N ASP A 206 2.73 14.54 10.86
CA ASP A 206 3.59 14.60 12.03
C ASP A 206 5.08 14.50 11.69
N THR A 207 5.47 13.76 10.64
CA THR A 207 6.89 13.62 10.26
C THR A 207 7.43 14.86 9.57
N ALA A 208 6.57 15.70 8.98
CA ALA A 208 6.95 16.97 8.36
C ALA A 208 7.34 18.06 9.39
N SER A 209 6.87 17.94 10.65
CA SER A 209 7.14 18.92 11.71
C SER A 209 8.56 18.83 12.32
N THR A 210 9.28 17.74 12.08
CA THR A 210 10.65 17.53 12.57
C THR A 210 11.74 18.24 11.76
N GLY A 211 11.38 18.92 10.67
CA GLY A 211 12.25 19.82 9.92
C GLY A 211 12.02 21.28 10.30
N THR A 212 12.07 21.61 11.60
CA THR A 212 12.09 23.02 12.03
C THR A 212 13.41 23.64 11.58
N THR A 213 13.41 24.29 10.41
CA THR A 213 14.34 25.38 10.14
C THR A 213 14.01 26.46 11.17
N PRO A 214 14.91 26.83 12.10
CA PRO A 214 14.64 27.96 12.96
C PRO A 214 14.52 29.18 12.06
N ASN A 215 13.31 29.73 12.02
CA ASN A 215 13.01 31.01 11.43
C ASN A 215 13.81 32.06 12.22
N LEU A 216 15.04 32.34 11.77
CA LEU A 216 15.83 33.46 12.23
C LEU A 216 15.14 34.73 11.75
N LEU A 217 14.17 35.18 12.55
CA LEU A 217 13.65 36.53 12.52
C LEU A 217 14.82 37.47 12.83
N THR A 218 15.41 38.06 11.80
CA THR A 218 16.19 39.29 11.92
C THR A 218 15.22 40.47 11.85
N TRP A 219 15.05 41.17 12.97
CA TRP A 219 14.79 42.59 13.03
C TRP A 219 15.84 43.21 13.95
#